data_AF-A0A1G1BDR1-F1
#
_entry.id   AF-A0A1G1BDR1-F1
#
_cell.length_a   1.000
_cell.length_b   1.000
_cell.length_c   1.000
_cell.angle_alpha   90.00
_cell.angle_beta   90.00
_cell.angle_gamma   90.00
#
_symmetry.space_group_name_H-M   'P 1'
#
loop_
_entity.id
_entity.type
_entity.pdbx_description
1 polymer ?
#
loop_
_entity_poly.entity_id
_entity_poly.type
_entity_poly.pdbx_seq_one_letter_code
_entity_poly.pdbx_strand_id
1 'polypeptide(L)'
;MHINFSNIPAHQNLFLDYIEEFDNVARFYGKNFRDIEQYLPHFQKLAGQDRPHRAVLSEIIQTQYLNQKISKATQHNIELLAYPKTIAVVTGQQLGLFGGPLYTFFKTITAVKLCLFLKEQFPDFNFVPVFWLEGDDHDFDEVRNFSILSNDNSLLNIRYEDGLEEEINRGSIGGLKFNENLNAVFENLNSSLRETEFKASLVDLLKSIYQPGKTFLETFRELMMNFFDEYGLVLFNPLDSKAKRLLIPVFKKAIAEYAEQSTALVERSAELEETYHAQVKVKPINMFYVDENERALIEPTDTGDLRLKGKRKKFSFEDLLNQIEFTPEKFSPNVLLRPICQDYLFSTGFYIGGPGEISYFAQVNPLYEIFDIEEPFIYPRSSATIVEQGVNQVLSKHSFTYTDIFSEEEELIRRIVKASSELNLDALFAKSNEEVTKIFVEISEKLTLVDKTLGDLSEKSKQKIEQTLDYLKSKSSDAEKRKYETSIRQITKVRNILFPNGSLQEREINFIYFVNKYGMDFMKWMHNELEINKFEHQILEL
;
A
#
# COMPACT_ATOMS: atom_id res chain seq x y z
N MET A 1 9.20 5.68 -19.27
CA MET A 1 9.76 4.31 -19.40
C MET A 1 8.98 3.40 -18.47
N HIS A 2 8.89 2.10 -18.77
CA HIS A 2 8.09 1.15 -18.01
C HIS A 2 8.93 -0.08 -17.62
N ILE A 3 8.60 -0.68 -16.47
CA ILE A 3 9.25 -1.87 -15.93
C ILE A 3 8.15 -2.88 -15.59
N ASN A 4 8.20 -4.08 -16.18
CA ASN A 4 7.30 -5.18 -15.81
C ASN A 4 7.41 -5.49 -14.31
N PHE A 5 6.29 -5.73 -13.65
CA PHE A 5 6.27 -6.05 -12.23
C PHE A 5 7.02 -7.35 -11.92
N SER A 6 7.07 -8.30 -12.86
CA SER A 6 7.90 -9.51 -12.76
C SER A 6 9.41 -9.23 -12.62
N ASN A 7 9.89 -8.04 -13.02
CA ASN A 7 11.28 -7.60 -12.84
C ASN A 7 11.51 -6.85 -11.51
N ILE A 8 10.47 -6.68 -10.70
CA ILE A 8 10.54 -6.00 -9.40
C ILE A 8 10.37 -7.08 -8.30
N PRO A 9 11.26 -7.13 -7.30
CA PRO A 9 11.18 -8.14 -6.26
C PRO A 9 9.95 -7.94 -5.36
N ALA A 10 9.58 -9.01 -4.63
CA ALA A 10 8.55 -9.02 -3.58
C ALA A 10 7.08 -8.82 -4.02
N HIS A 11 6.78 -8.94 -5.31
CA HIS A 11 5.39 -9.08 -5.77
C HIS A 11 4.88 -10.52 -5.65
N GLN A 12 3.61 -10.67 -5.32
CA GLN A 12 2.95 -11.98 -5.24
C GLN A 12 2.59 -12.49 -6.64
N ASN A 13 2.74 -13.81 -6.87
CA ASN A 13 2.41 -14.43 -8.15
C ASN A 13 0.96 -14.16 -8.59
N LEU A 14 0.01 -14.13 -7.65
CA LEU A 14 -1.40 -13.82 -7.96
C LEU A 14 -1.55 -12.43 -8.61
N PHE A 15 -0.86 -11.43 -8.07
CA PHE A 15 -0.86 -10.09 -8.65
C PHE A 15 -0.14 -10.05 -10.00
N LEU A 16 0.98 -10.76 -10.13
CA LEU A 16 1.71 -10.84 -11.41
C LEU A 16 0.83 -11.46 -12.50
N ASP A 17 0.19 -12.60 -12.23
CA ASP A 17 -0.74 -13.23 -13.17
C ASP A 17 -1.96 -12.35 -13.44
N TYR A 18 -2.51 -11.67 -12.44
CA TYR A 18 -3.59 -10.71 -12.64
C TYR A 18 -3.23 -9.60 -13.65
N ILE A 19 -1.98 -9.12 -13.58
CA ILE A 19 -1.49 -8.04 -14.44
C ILE A 19 -0.99 -8.58 -15.78
N GLU A 20 -0.33 -9.72 -15.86
CA GLU A 20 0.38 -10.16 -17.06
C GLU A 20 -0.38 -11.28 -17.80
N GLU A 21 -1.04 -12.19 -17.08
CA GLU A 21 -1.60 -13.45 -17.58
C GLU A 21 -2.98 -13.75 -16.95
N PHE A 22 -3.98 -12.88 -17.20
CA PHE A 22 -5.29 -12.92 -16.51
C PHE A 22 -6.00 -14.28 -16.60
N ASP A 23 -5.81 -15.03 -17.67
CA ASP A 23 -6.43 -16.35 -17.86
C ASP A 23 -6.06 -17.33 -16.73
N ASN A 24 -4.88 -17.19 -16.11
CA ASN A 24 -4.45 -18.00 -14.97
C ASN A 24 -5.32 -17.77 -13.72
N VAL A 25 -5.88 -16.56 -13.59
CA VAL A 25 -6.62 -16.11 -12.40
C VAL A 25 -8.11 -15.86 -12.67
N ALA A 26 -8.58 -16.07 -13.90
CA ALA A 26 -9.96 -15.80 -14.30
C ALA A 26 -11.02 -16.50 -13.46
N ARG A 27 -10.70 -17.64 -12.84
CA ARG A 27 -11.59 -18.34 -11.89
C ARG A 27 -11.81 -17.60 -10.55
N PHE A 28 -10.88 -16.71 -10.18
CA PHE A 28 -10.92 -15.99 -8.91
C PHE A 28 -11.49 -14.58 -9.03
N TYR A 29 -11.56 -14.04 -10.24
CA TYR A 29 -12.03 -12.69 -10.52
C TYR A 29 -13.17 -12.75 -11.55
N GLY A 30 -14.35 -12.23 -11.21
CA GLY A 30 -15.51 -12.33 -12.10
C GLY A 30 -15.39 -11.51 -13.39
N LYS A 31 -14.42 -10.59 -13.47
CA LYS A 31 -14.28 -9.64 -14.59
C LYS A 31 -12.82 -9.31 -14.88
N ASN A 32 -12.45 -9.28 -16.17
CA ASN A 32 -11.14 -8.81 -16.62
C ASN A 32 -11.15 -7.30 -16.83
N PHE A 33 -10.37 -6.56 -16.04
CA PHE A 33 -10.27 -5.10 -16.14
C PHE A 33 -9.68 -4.58 -17.47
N ARG A 34 -9.18 -5.46 -18.34
CA ARG A 34 -8.72 -5.09 -19.69
C ARG A 34 -9.79 -5.26 -20.77
N ASP A 35 -10.86 -5.98 -20.47
CA ASP A 35 -11.92 -6.28 -21.42
C ASP A 35 -12.92 -5.13 -21.48
N ILE A 36 -12.58 -4.11 -22.29
CA ILE A 36 -13.40 -2.91 -22.50
C ILE A 36 -14.79 -3.26 -23.05
N GLU A 37 -14.95 -4.38 -23.77
CA GLU A 37 -16.25 -4.79 -24.32
C GLU A 37 -17.25 -5.14 -23.21
N GLN A 38 -16.77 -5.55 -22.03
CA GLN A 38 -17.63 -5.85 -20.87
C GLN A 38 -18.06 -4.60 -20.09
N TYR A 39 -17.46 -3.43 -20.34
CA TYR A 39 -17.72 -2.22 -19.56
C TYR A 39 -19.16 -1.73 -19.75
N LEU A 40 -19.60 -1.58 -20.99
CA LEU A 40 -20.94 -1.07 -21.29
C LEU A 40 -22.06 -1.99 -20.76
N PRO A 41 -22.03 -3.33 -21.00
CA PRO A 41 -22.99 -4.25 -20.39
C PRO A 41 -23.03 -4.15 -18.87
N HIS A 42 -21.87 -4.00 -18.22
CA HIS A 42 -21.78 -3.87 -16.78
C HIS A 42 -22.40 -2.55 -16.28
N PHE A 43 -22.12 -1.42 -16.93
CA PHE A 43 -22.73 -0.13 -16.55
C PHE A 43 -24.25 -0.14 -16.76
N GLN A 44 -24.74 -0.78 -17.83
CA GLN A 44 -26.16 -0.96 -18.06
C GLN A 44 -26.80 -1.80 -16.95
N LYS A 45 -26.14 -2.88 -16.51
CA LYS A 45 -26.59 -3.70 -15.38
C LYS A 45 -26.66 -2.89 -14.10
N LEU A 46 -25.60 -2.15 -13.75
CA LEU A 46 -25.56 -1.28 -12.57
C LEU A 46 -26.62 -0.18 -12.59
N ALA A 47 -26.85 0.45 -13.75
CA ALA A 47 -27.85 1.50 -13.90
C ALA A 47 -29.30 0.96 -13.88
N GLY A 48 -29.48 -0.31 -14.28
CA GLY A 48 -30.76 -1.01 -14.24
C GLY A 48 -31.14 -1.56 -12.85
N GLN A 49 -30.18 -1.65 -11.92
CA GLN A 49 -30.46 -2.05 -10.53
C GLN A 49 -31.22 -0.96 -9.78
N ASP A 50 -32.32 -1.36 -9.15
CA ASP A 50 -33.03 -0.48 -8.22
C ASP A 50 -32.19 -0.29 -6.94
N ARG A 51 -31.91 0.97 -6.62
CA ARG A 51 -31.10 1.37 -5.46
C ARG A 51 -31.83 2.52 -4.75
N PRO A 52 -32.83 2.21 -3.92
CA PRO A 52 -33.71 3.21 -3.34
C PRO A 52 -32.99 4.20 -2.43
N HIS A 53 -31.84 3.82 -1.87
CA HIS A 53 -31.02 4.69 -1.01
C HIS A 53 -30.11 5.64 -1.77
N ARG A 54 -30.03 5.60 -3.11
CA ARG A 54 -29.07 6.41 -3.90
C ARG A 54 -29.21 7.93 -3.64
N ALA A 55 -30.44 8.44 -3.65
CA ALA A 55 -30.70 9.85 -3.36
C ALA A 55 -30.31 10.22 -1.92
N VAL A 56 -30.68 9.37 -0.95
CA VAL A 56 -30.35 9.55 0.47
C VAL A 56 -28.83 9.54 0.70
N LEU A 57 -28.09 8.66 0.00
CA LEU A 57 -26.63 8.62 0.07
C LEU A 57 -26.02 9.93 -0.44
N SER A 58 -26.49 10.46 -1.58
CA SER A 58 -26.03 11.77 -2.08
C SER A 58 -26.29 12.88 -1.06
N GLU A 59 -27.46 12.93 -0.42
CA GLU A 59 -27.77 13.91 0.64
C GLU A 59 -26.88 13.76 1.88
N ILE A 60 -26.57 12.53 2.29
CA ILE A 60 -25.62 12.25 3.38
C ILE A 60 -24.25 12.81 3.01
N ILE A 61 -23.77 12.53 1.79
CA ILE A 61 -22.48 13.05 1.32
C ILE A 61 -22.50 14.58 1.30
N GLN A 62 -23.54 15.23 0.76
CA GLN A 62 -23.68 16.69 0.82
C GLN A 62 -23.60 17.22 2.25
N THR A 63 -24.23 16.53 3.20
CA THR A 63 -24.19 16.89 4.63
C THR A 63 -22.75 16.83 5.17
N GLN A 64 -21.96 15.83 4.75
CA GLN A 64 -20.56 15.70 5.16
C GLN A 64 -19.72 16.91 4.71
N TYR A 65 -20.14 17.68 3.70
CA TYR A 65 -19.41 18.82 3.15
C TYR A 65 -19.92 20.20 3.61
N LEU A 66 -21.00 20.30 4.39
CA LEU A 66 -21.67 21.58 4.70
C LEU A 66 -20.77 22.70 5.26
N ASN A 67 -19.75 22.35 6.04
CA ASN A 67 -18.85 23.32 6.69
C ASN A 67 -17.56 23.55 5.91
N GLN A 68 -17.47 23.07 4.67
CA GLN A 68 -16.29 23.15 3.84
C GLN A 68 -16.62 23.86 2.52
N LYS A 69 -15.75 24.80 2.13
CA LYS A 69 -15.80 25.35 0.78
C LYS A 69 -15.23 24.30 -0.18
N ILE A 70 -16.02 23.92 -1.17
CA ILE A 70 -15.63 22.97 -2.21
C ILE A 70 -15.76 23.57 -3.60
N SER A 71 -15.05 22.97 -4.55
CA SER A 71 -15.08 23.35 -5.95
C SER A 71 -16.45 23.03 -6.55
N LYS A 72 -16.72 23.66 -7.71
CA LYS A 72 -17.90 23.31 -8.51
C LYS A 72 -17.85 21.87 -9.03
N ALA A 73 -16.65 21.34 -9.28
CA ALA A 73 -16.48 19.98 -9.77
C ALA A 73 -16.89 18.95 -8.71
N THR A 74 -16.43 19.12 -7.46
CA THR A 74 -16.80 18.23 -6.35
C THR A 74 -18.29 18.31 -6.05
N GLN A 75 -18.84 19.53 -5.94
CA GLN A 75 -20.26 19.74 -5.70
C GLN A 75 -21.11 19.05 -6.79
N HIS A 76 -20.74 19.23 -8.07
CA HIS A 76 -21.43 18.59 -9.18
C HIS A 76 -21.36 17.06 -9.09
N ASN A 77 -20.19 16.50 -8.79
CA ASN A 77 -20.03 15.05 -8.66
C ASN A 77 -20.83 14.46 -7.50
N ILE A 78 -20.96 15.18 -6.38
CA ILE A 78 -21.83 14.75 -5.26
C ILE A 78 -23.31 14.70 -5.71
N GLU A 79 -23.77 15.71 -6.46
CA GLU A 79 -25.13 15.73 -7.01
C GLU A 79 -25.35 14.60 -8.02
N LEU A 80 -24.35 14.31 -8.86
CA LEU A 80 -24.41 13.23 -9.85
C LEU A 80 -24.64 11.86 -9.20
N LEU A 81 -24.17 11.62 -7.98
CA LEU A 81 -24.38 10.34 -7.28
C LEU A 81 -25.85 9.99 -7.05
N ALA A 82 -26.78 10.97 -7.09
CA ALA A 82 -28.21 10.71 -6.99
C ALA A 82 -28.83 10.10 -8.28
N TYR A 83 -28.14 10.20 -9.42
CA TYR A 83 -28.71 9.85 -10.73
C TYR A 83 -28.51 8.37 -11.08
N PRO A 84 -29.50 7.70 -11.73
CA PRO A 84 -29.42 6.27 -12.01
C PRO A 84 -28.27 5.80 -12.89
N LYS A 85 -27.86 6.63 -13.87
CA LYS A 85 -26.75 6.34 -14.78
C LYS A 85 -25.39 6.81 -14.27
N THR A 86 -25.25 7.06 -12.97
CA THR A 86 -23.97 7.42 -12.36
C THR A 86 -23.30 6.20 -11.78
N ILE A 87 -22.06 5.98 -12.21
CA ILE A 87 -21.18 4.89 -11.81
C ILE A 87 -20.07 5.48 -10.95
N ALA A 88 -19.81 4.88 -9.79
CA ALA A 88 -18.69 5.26 -8.94
C ALA A 88 -17.41 4.53 -9.39
N VAL A 89 -16.30 5.27 -9.43
CA VAL A 89 -14.95 4.69 -9.49
C VAL A 89 -14.36 4.90 -8.11
N VAL A 90 -14.27 3.82 -7.34
CA VAL A 90 -13.94 3.90 -5.92
C VAL A 90 -12.50 3.50 -5.69
N THR A 91 -11.82 4.25 -4.84
CA THR A 91 -10.56 3.85 -4.21
C THR A 91 -10.64 4.20 -2.73
N GLY A 92 -9.68 3.78 -1.91
CA GLY A 92 -9.67 4.17 -0.51
C GLY A 92 -8.32 3.92 0.13
N GLN A 93 -8.06 4.55 1.26
CA GLN A 93 -6.85 4.29 2.04
C GLN A 93 -7.08 4.64 3.50
N GLN A 94 -6.27 4.05 4.37
CA GLN A 94 -6.14 4.49 5.75
C GLN A 94 -5.68 5.95 5.82
N LEU A 95 -5.99 6.58 6.94
CA LEU A 95 -5.84 8.01 7.17
C LEU A 95 -4.40 8.36 7.60
N GLY A 96 -3.41 7.96 6.81
CA GLY A 96 -2.01 8.17 7.11
C GLY A 96 -1.65 9.64 7.38
N LEU A 97 -0.81 9.88 8.38
CA LEU A 97 -0.30 11.20 8.71
C LEU A 97 0.32 11.85 7.47
N PHE A 98 -0.07 13.10 7.20
CA PHE A 98 0.29 13.81 5.98
C PHE A 98 0.01 13.01 4.69
N GLY A 99 -1.13 12.32 4.61
CA GLY A 99 -1.55 11.59 3.41
C GLY A 99 -0.88 10.22 3.23
N GLY A 100 0.05 9.84 4.12
CA GLY A 100 0.75 8.56 4.05
C GLY A 100 1.66 8.43 2.82
N PRO A 101 1.91 7.21 2.32
CA PRO A 101 2.79 6.98 1.19
C PRO A 101 2.27 7.59 -0.13
N LEU A 102 3.19 7.82 -1.07
CA LEU A 102 2.89 8.35 -2.41
C LEU A 102 1.79 7.56 -3.16
N TYR A 103 1.69 6.25 -2.97
CA TYR A 103 0.68 5.45 -3.67
C TYR A 103 -0.76 5.89 -3.36
N THR A 104 -1.01 6.55 -2.22
CA THR A 104 -2.31 7.15 -1.88
C THR A 104 -2.72 8.18 -2.93
N PHE A 105 -1.77 8.99 -3.38
CA PHE A 105 -1.98 9.99 -4.43
C PHE A 105 -2.10 9.32 -5.79
N PHE A 106 -1.29 8.29 -6.08
CA PHE A 106 -1.36 7.59 -7.36
C PHE A 106 -2.69 6.87 -7.59
N LYS A 107 -3.24 6.19 -6.56
CA LYS A 107 -4.57 5.56 -6.67
C LYS A 107 -5.68 6.60 -6.83
N THR A 108 -5.56 7.75 -6.18
CA THR A 108 -6.49 8.87 -6.33
C THR A 108 -6.45 9.45 -7.75
N ILE A 109 -5.26 9.73 -8.28
CA ILE A 109 -5.06 10.19 -9.67
C ILE A 109 -5.62 9.15 -10.65
N THR A 110 -5.40 7.87 -10.38
CA THR A 110 -5.92 6.78 -11.22
C THR A 110 -7.45 6.80 -11.26
N ALA A 111 -8.13 6.93 -10.11
CA ALA A 111 -9.58 7.03 -10.05
C ALA A 111 -10.12 8.25 -10.82
N VAL A 112 -9.53 9.43 -10.60
CA VAL A 112 -9.91 10.68 -11.27
C VAL A 112 -9.77 10.56 -12.79
N LYS A 113 -8.59 10.14 -13.28
CA LYS A 113 -8.32 10.03 -14.72
C LYS A 113 -9.16 8.93 -15.36
N LEU A 114 -9.47 7.85 -14.63
CA LEU A 114 -10.34 6.79 -15.15
C LEU A 114 -11.76 7.31 -15.35
N CYS A 115 -12.30 8.13 -14.43
CA CYS A 115 -13.60 8.77 -14.63
C CYS A 115 -13.63 9.64 -15.90
N LEU A 116 -12.56 10.40 -16.16
CA LEU A 116 -12.44 11.23 -17.37
C LEU A 116 -12.44 10.36 -18.63
N PHE A 117 -11.61 9.32 -18.65
CA PHE A 117 -11.55 8.36 -19.77
C PHE A 117 -12.91 7.70 -20.02
N LEU A 118 -13.56 7.18 -18.96
CA LEU A 118 -14.85 6.52 -19.07
C LEU A 118 -15.95 7.48 -19.54
N LYS A 119 -15.93 8.74 -19.08
CA LYS A 119 -16.91 9.74 -19.52
C LYS A 119 -16.79 10.07 -21.01
N GLU A 120 -15.56 10.09 -21.53
CA GLU A 120 -15.30 10.27 -22.96
C GLU A 120 -15.80 9.08 -23.78
N GLN A 121 -15.53 7.85 -23.33
CA GLN A 121 -15.94 6.63 -24.04
C GLN A 121 -17.44 6.33 -23.93
N PHE A 122 -18.07 6.66 -22.80
CA PHE A 122 -19.46 6.32 -22.49
C PHE A 122 -20.25 7.58 -22.06
N PRO A 123 -20.54 8.51 -22.99
CA PRO A 123 -21.11 9.83 -22.67
C PRO A 123 -22.51 9.77 -22.04
N ASP A 124 -23.26 8.69 -22.27
CA ASP A 124 -24.60 8.45 -21.70
C ASP A 124 -24.59 8.13 -20.19
N PHE A 125 -23.41 7.84 -19.63
CA PHE A 125 -23.20 7.57 -18.22
C PHE A 125 -22.40 8.70 -17.57
N ASN A 126 -22.47 8.79 -16.24
CA ASN A 126 -21.63 9.66 -15.45
C ASN A 126 -20.69 8.82 -14.60
N PHE A 127 -19.47 9.32 -14.38
CA PHE A 127 -18.45 8.63 -13.60
C PHE A 127 -17.94 9.56 -12.51
N VAL A 128 -18.05 9.13 -11.25
CA VAL A 128 -17.68 9.94 -10.09
C VAL A 128 -16.53 9.27 -9.36
N PRO A 129 -15.36 9.94 -9.21
CA PRO A 129 -14.27 9.42 -8.42
C PRO A 129 -14.60 9.55 -6.94
N VAL A 130 -14.65 8.42 -6.24
CA VAL A 130 -14.93 8.36 -4.80
C VAL A 130 -13.70 7.83 -4.08
N PHE A 131 -13.25 8.56 -3.06
CA PHE A 131 -12.24 8.11 -2.13
C PHE A 131 -12.90 7.73 -0.80
N TRP A 132 -12.86 6.45 -0.47
CA TRP A 132 -13.30 5.91 0.79
C TRP A 132 -12.26 6.20 1.87
N LEU A 133 -12.63 7.03 2.85
CA LEU A 133 -11.78 7.34 4.01
C LEU A 133 -11.84 6.16 4.98
N GLU A 134 -10.79 5.33 5.04
CA GLU A 134 -10.78 4.11 5.88
C GLU A 134 -10.57 4.43 7.36
N GLY A 135 -11.54 5.17 7.94
CA GLY A 135 -11.51 5.60 9.33
C GLY A 135 -11.94 4.53 10.32
N ASP A 136 -12.69 3.52 9.89
CA ASP A 136 -13.13 2.38 10.70
C ASP A 136 -11.96 1.49 11.18
N ASP A 137 -10.80 1.59 10.54
CA ASP A 137 -9.62 0.82 10.93
C ASP A 137 -9.04 1.29 12.28
N HIS A 138 -8.17 0.47 12.86
CA HIS A 138 -7.62 0.59 14.21
C HIS A 138 -6.10 0.44 14.26
N ASP A 139 -5.45 0.21 13.11
CA ASP A 139 -3.99 0.17 13.00
C ASP A 139 -3.38 1.57 13.13
N PHE A 140 -3.31 2.06 14.37
CA PHE A 140 -2.72 3.35 14.70
C PHE A 140 -1.23 3.41 14.31
N ASP A 141 -0.54 2.27 14.38
CA ASP A 141 0.89 2.17 14.13
C ASP A 141 1.21 2.47 12.67
N GLU A 142 0.39 1.96 11.74
CA GLU A 142 0.50 2.24 10.31
C GLU A 142 0.25 3.71 9.98
N VAL A 143 -0.79 4.33 10.55
CA VAL A 143 -1.20 5.70 10.16
C VAL A 143 -0.43 6.82 10.85
N ARG A 144 0.20 6.58 11.99
CA ARG A 144 0.85 7.65 12.78
C ARG A 144 2.22 8.05 12.26
N ASN A 145 2.75 7.38 11.23
CA ASN A 145 4.10 7.60 10.74
C ASN A 145 4.13 7.88 9.23
N PHE A 146 5.19 8.56 8.80
CA PHE A 146 5.49 8.77 7.38
C PHE A 146 7.01 8.89 7.22
N SER A 147 7.52 8.56 6.03
CA SER A 147 8.95 8.66 5.76
C SER A 147 9.27 9.70 4.70
N ILE A 148 10.35 10.44 4.93
CA ILE A 148 10.94 11.40 3.97
C ILE A 148 12.42 11.09 3.81
N LEU A 149 13.03 11.60 2.74
CA LEU A 149 14.48 11.58 2.62
C LEU A 149 15.07 12.86 3.24
N SER A 150 16.04 12.68 4.11
CA SER A 150 16.72 13.79 4.77
C SER A 150 17.75 14.46 3.84
N ASN A 151 18.49 15.43 4.38
CA ASN A 151 19.53 16.17 3.64
C ASN A 151 20.56 15.26 2.97
N ASP A 152 20.94 14.14 3.58
CA ASP A 152 21.92 13.21 3.04
C ASP A 152 21.34 12.11 2.13
N ASN A 153 20.01 12.13 1.88
CA ASN A 153 19.25 11.07 1.21
C ASN A 153 19.21 9.74 2.00
N SER A 154 19.30 9.78 3.33
CA SER A 154 18.84 8.69 4.18
C SER A 154 17.32 8.76 4.34
N LEU A 155 16.67 7.60 4.41
CA LEU A 155 15.26 7.51 4.77
C LEU A 155 15.10 7.79 6.26
N LEU A 156 14.25 8.75 6.58
CA LEU A 156 13.88 9.12 7.94
C LEU A 156 12.38 8.85 8.12
N ASN A 157 12.04 8.04 9.11
CA ASN A 157 10.67 7.84 9.56
C ASN A 157 10.35 8.81 10.69
N ILE A 158 9.28 9.60 10.53
CA ILE A 158 8.77 10.52 11.55
C ILE A 158 7.43 9.98 12.03
N ARG A 159 7.28 9.85 13.35
CA ARG A 159 6.09 9.30 14.02
C ARG A 159 5.42 10.36 14.90
N TYR A 160 4.10 10.38 14.88
CA TYR A 160 3.28 11.05 15.88
C TYR A 160 3.08 10.14 17.09
N GLU A 161 3.35 10.68 18.27
CA GLU A 161 3.12 10.00 19.55
C GLU A 161 1.95 10.66 20.27
N ASP A 162 0.90 9.90 20.59
CA ASP A 162 -0.23 10.43 21.36
C ASP A 162 0.04 10.45 22.88
N GLY A 163 1.15 9.84 23.33
CA GLY A 163 1.52 9.75 24.75
C GLY A 163 0.78 8.66 25.52
N LEU A 164 0.05 7.78 24.83
CA LEU A 164 -0.60 6.60 25.41
C LEU A 164 0.29 5.37 25.23
N GLU A 165 0.10 4.35 26.08
CA GLU A 165 0.80 3.07 25.93
C GLU A 165 0.50 2.43 24.56
N GLU A 166 1.47 1.70 24.00
CA GLU A 166 1.34 1.12 22.65
C GLU A 166 0.23 0.06 22.60
N GLU A 167 0.05 -0.72 23.67
CA GLU A 167 -0.90 -1.84 23.77
C GLU A 167 -2.38 -1.40 23.87
N ILE A 168 -2.66 -0.11 24.03
CA ILE A 168 -4.03 0.40 24.16
C ILE A 168 -4.76 0.32 22.82
N ASN A 169 -5.94 -0.31 22.82
CA ASN A 169 -6.88 -0.27 21.70
C ASN A 169 -7.50 1.13 21.62
N ARG A 170 -7.04 1.90 20.64
CA ARG A 170 -7.49 3.28 20.39
C ARG A 170 -8.84 3.35 19.67
N GLY A 171 -9.36 2.22 19.19
CA GLY A 171 -10.57 2.20 18.40
C GLY A 171 -10.38 2.61 16.96
N SER A 172 -11.44 3.19 16.40
CA SER A 172 -11.46 3.74 15.05
C SER A 172 -10.51 4.94 14.93
N ILE A 173 -9.54 4.84 14.02
CA ILE A 173 -8.55 5.87 13.72
C ILE A 173 -9.23 7.19 13.36
N GLY A 174 -10.32 7.14 12.59
CA GLY A 174 -10.96 8.35 12.09
C GLY A 174 -11.43 9.30 13.18
N GLY A 175 -11.79 8.80 14.37
CA GLY A 175 -12.21 9.61 15.51
C GLY A 175 -11.06 10.08 16.42
N LEU A 176 -9.84 9.59 16.22
CA LEU A 176 -8.69 9.94 17.05
C LEU A 176 -8.28 11.38 16.82
N LYS A 177 -8.08 12.13 17.90
CA LYS A 177 -7.69 13.54 17.88
C LYS A 177 -6.19 13.71 18.07
N PHE A 178 -5.60 14.62 17.32
CA PHE A 178 -4.24 15.07 17.59
C PHE A 178 -4.20 15.88 18.88
N ASN A 179 -3.12 15.75 19.64
CA ASN A 179 -2.81 16.58 20.80
C ASN A 179 -1.57 17.45 20.51
N GLU A 180 -1.08 18.15 21.53
CA GLU A 180 0.09 19.04 21.42
C GLU A 180 1.39 18.33 21.03
N ASN A 181 1.47 16.99 21.12
CA ASN A 181 2.65 16.23 20.67
C ASN A 181 2.85 16.33 19.15
N LEU A 182 1.83 16.78 18.41
CA LEU A 182 1.98 17.14 16.99
C LEU A 182 3.06 18.21 16.78
N ASN A 183 3.33 19.07 17.76
CA ASN A 183 4.41 20.06 17.68
C ASN A 183 5.79 19.39 17.50
N ALA A 184 6.04 18.26 18.16
CA ALA A 184 7.27 17.49 18.00
C ALA A 184 7.40 16.91 16.59
N VAL A 185 6.29 16.49 15.98
CA VAL A 185 6.27 16.05 14.57
C VAL A 185 6.71 17.19 13.65
N PHE A 186 6.18 18.40 13.86
CA PHE A 186 6.57 19.56 13.06
C PHE A 186 8.02 20.01 13.29
N GLU A 187 8.53 19.91 14.52
CA GLU A 187 9.94 20.18 14.82
C GLU A 187 10.88 19.18 14.11
N ASN A 188 10.55 17.88 14.19
CA ASN A 188 11.29 16.83 13.49
C ASN A 188 11.22 17.00 11.97
N LEU A 189 10.04 17.32 11.44
CA LEU A 189 9.85 17.59 10.02
C LEU A 189 10.72 18.79 9.58
N ASN A 190 10.61 19.91 10.29
CA ASN A 190 11.30 21.15 9.93
C ASN A 190 12.83 21.04 10.02
N SER A 191 13.35 20.28 10.98
CA SER A 191 14.80 20.03 11.11
C SER A 191 15.34 19.06 10.07
N SER A 192 14.50 18.14 9.57
CA SER A 192 14.92 17.08 8.65
C SER A 192 14.79 17.46 7.18
N LEU A 193 13.87 18.37 6.85
CA LEU A 193 13.68 18.86 5.49
C LEU A 193 14.82 19.77 5.04
N ARG A 194 15.24 19.56 3.78
CA ARG A 194 16.14 20.46 3.05
C ARG A 194 15.59 21.87 3.04
N GLU A 195 16.48 22.83 3.28
CA GLU A 195 16.14 24.24 3.14
C GLU A 195 15.93 24.58 1.66
N THR A 196 14.72 24.98 1.32
CA THR A 196 14.29 25.35 -0.04
C THR A 196 13.34 26.54 0.06
N GLU A 197 13.08 27.21 -1.07
CA GLU A 197 12.09 28.30 -1.12
C GLU A 197 10.65 27.83 -0.86
N PHE A 198 10.37 26.53 -0.96
CA PHE A 198 9.03 25.95 -0.75
C PHE A 198 8.79 25.42 0.67
N LYS A 199 9.85 25.26 1.48
CA LYS A 199 9.76 24.64 2.81
C LYS A 199 8.80 25.37 3.74
N ALA A 200 8.94 26.69 3.82
CA ALA A 200 8.13 27.51 4.72
C ALA A 200 6.63 27.39 4.39
N SER A 201 6.27 27.56 3.12
CA SER A 201 4.87 27.48 2.68
C SER A 201 4.28 26.09 2.82
N LEU A 202 5.06 25.03 2.59
CA LEU A 202 4.65 23.65 2.83
C LEU A 202 4.37 23.40 4.32
N VAL A 203 5.29 23.78 5.21
CA VAL A 203 5.11 23.59 6.65
C VAL A 203 3.92 24.40 7.17
N ASP A 204 3.73 25.63 6.71
CA ASP A 204 2.59 26.46 7.09
C ASP A 204 1.25 25.86 6.62
N LEU A 205 1.20 25.33 5.39
CA LEU A 205 0.03 24.58 4.92
C LEU A 205 -0.28 23.39 5.83
N LEU A 206 0.72 22.55 6.12
CA LEU A 206 0.52 21.37 6.96
C LEU A 206 0.07 21.75 8.37
N LYS A 207 0.61 22.81 8.97
CA LYS A 207 0.18 23.34 10.28
C LYS A 207 -1.23 23.93 10.24
N SER A 208 -1.67 24.47 9.10
CA SER A 208 -3.04 24.96 8.96
C SER A 208 -4.06 23.81 8.93
N ILE A 209 -3.67 22.65 8.40
CA ILE A 209 -4.52 21.47 8.29
C ILE A 209 -4.48 20.64 9.57
N TYR A 210 -3.28 20.25 10.02
CA TYR A 210 -3.05 19.39 11.17
C TYR A 210 -2.86 20.22 12.43
N GLN A 211 -3.90 20.21 13.29
CA GLN A 211 -3.96 21.00 14.52
C GLN A 211 -4.39 20.14 15.70
N PRO A 212 -3.91 20.43 16.92
CA PRO A 212 -4.45 19.83 18.14
C PRO A 212 -5.98 19.97 18.21
N GLY A 213 -6.66 18.90 18.58
CA GLY A 213 -8.12 18.82 18.68
C GLY A 213 -8.84 18.37 17.40
N LYS A 214 -8.22 18.48 16.22
CA LYS A 214 -8.74 17.88 14.98
C LYS A 214 -8.49 16.38 14.95
N THR A 215 -9.33 15.67 14.21
CA THR A 215 -9.24 14.22 14.03
C THR A 215 -8.36 13.81 12.84
N PHE A 216 -7.86 12.57 12.82
CA PHE A 216 -7.19 12.00 11.64
C PHE A 216 -8.06 12.07 10.38
N LEU A 217 -9.38 11.86 10.51
CA LEU A 217 -10.29 11.93 9.38
C LEU A 217 -10.42 13.34 8.83
N GLU A 218 -10.60 14.33 9.69
CA GLU A 218 -10.71 15.73 9.28
C GLU A 218 -9.42 16.21 8.59
N THR A 219 -8.26 15.95 9.19
CA THR A 219 -6.97 16.44 8.64
C THR A 219 -6.60 15.76 7.33
N PHE A 220 -6.79 14.44 7.22
CA PHE A 220 -6.55 13.71 5.97
C PHE A 220 -7.49 14.20 4.87
N ARG A 221 -8.77 14.40 5.20
CA ARG A 221 -9.76 14.92 4.26
C ARG A 221 -9.40 16.32 3.77
N GLU A 222 -9.07 17.23 4.67
CA GLU A 222 -8.64 18.59 4.32
C GLU A 222 -7.40 18.58 3.41
N LEU A 223 -6.42 17.72 3.69
CA LEU A 223 -5.23 17.55 2.85
C LEU A 223 -5.58 17.06 1.43
N MET A 224 -6.40 16.02 1.34
CA MET A 224 -6.80 15.48 0.03
C MET A 224 -7.63 16.48 -0.78
N MET A 225 -8.51 17.25 -0.13
CA MET A 225 -9.27 18.33 -0.79
C MET A 225 -8.34 19.42 -1.33
N ASN A 226 -7.27 19.78 -0.61
CA ASN A 226 -6.31 20.76 -1.10
C ASN A 226 -5.66 20.36 -2.45
N PHE A 227 -5.57 19.07 -2.76
CA PHE A 227 -4.99 18.59 -4.02
C PHE A 227 -6.03 18.19 -5.07
N PHE A 228 -7.18 17.66 -4.66
CA PHE A 228 -8.09 16.96 -5.56
C PHE A 228 -9.50 17.56 -5.68
N ASP A 229 -9.80 18.63 -4.94
CA ASP A 229 -11.12 19.27 -5.00
C ASP A 229 -11.45 19.80 -6.39
N GLU A 230 -10.52 20.47 -7.07
CA GLU A 230 -10.73 20.96 -8.44
C GLU A 230 -10.88 19.84 -9.48
N TYR A 231 -10.46 18.61 -9.13
CA TYR A 231 -10.65 17.41 -9.95
C TYR A 231 -11.95 16.66 -9.64
N GLY A 232 -12.78 17.19 -8.74
CA GLY A 232 -14.09 16.65 -8.40
C GLY A 232 -14.05 15.38 -7.55
N LEU A 233 -12.99 15.14 -6.79
CA LEU A 233 -12.88 13.98 -5.91
C LEU A 233 -13.92 14.03 -4.78
N VAL A 234 -14.73 12.99 -4.66
CA VAL A 234 -15.68 12.84 -3.55
C VAL A 234 -15.05 11.99 -2.45
N LEU A 235 -14.68 12.61 -1.33
CA LEU A 235 -14.19 11.96 -0.12
C LEU A 235 -15.39 11.51 0.72
N PHE A 236 -15.56 10.21 0.87
CA PHE A 236 -16.67 9.62 1.61
C PHE A 236 -16.22 9.18 3.00
N ASN A 237 -16.89 9.69 4.04
CA ASN A 237 -16.71 9.24 5.42
C ASN A 237 -17.68 8.10 5.75
N PRO A 238 -17.22 6.85 5.91
CA PRO A 238 -18.09 5.72 6.26
C PRO A 238 -18.50 5.69 7.74
N LEU A 239 -17.86 6.48 8.61
CA LEU A 239 -18.20 6.59 10.04
C LEU A 239 -19.49 7.37 10.31
N ASP A 240 -20.04 8.05 9.30
CA ASP A 240 -21.27 8.80 9.43
C ASP A 240 -22.43 7.87 9.84
N SER A 241 -23.12 8.20 10.94
CA SER A 241 -24.19 7.38 11.48
C SER A 241 -25.36 7.20 10.50
N LYS A 242 -25.62 8.17 9.63
CA LYS A 242 -26.63 8.05 8.56
C LYS A 242 -26.15 7.11 7.46
N ALA A 243 -24.87 7.12 7.12
CA ALA A 243 -24.30 6.15 6.18
C ALA A 243 -24.37 4.72 6.75
N LYS A 244 -24.03 4.54 8.03
CA LYS A 244 -24.15 3.24 8.72
C LYS A 244 -25.59 2.73 8.78
N ARG A 245 -26.59 3.61 8.87
CA ARG A 245 -28.02 3.22 8.76
C ARG A 245 -28.38 2.61 7.41
N LEU A 246 -27.78 3.09 6.31
CA LEU A 246 -28.00 2.49 4.99
C LEU A 246 -27.43 1.06 4.92
N LEU A 247 -26.41 0.75 5.73
CA LEU A 247 -25.76 -0.57 5.78
C LEU A 247 -26.47 -1.59 6.68
N ILE A 248 -27.56 -1.23 7.36
CA ILE A 248 -28.32 -2.15 8.23
C ILE A 248 -28.64 -3.49 7.53
N PRO A 249 -29.14 -3.53 6.27
CA PRO A 249 -29.42 -4.79 5.60
C PRO A 249 -28.18 -5.67 5.43
N VAL A 250 -27.04 -5.07 5.03
CA VAL A 250 -25.76 -5.78 4.89
C VAL A 250 -25.28 -6.30 6.24
N PHE A 251 -25.34 -5.48 7.29
CA PHE A 251 -24.92 -5.88 8.63
C PHE A 251 -25.79 -7.00 9.21
N LYS A 252 -27.12 -6.92 9.04
CA LYS A 252 -28.03 -7.99 9.47
C LYS A 252 -27.74 -9.29 8.74
N LYS A 253 -27.53 -9.24 7.42
CA LYS A 253 -27.18 -10.42 6.62
C LYS A 253 -25.81 -10.99 7.00
N ALA A 254 -24.81 -10.14 7.23
CA ALA A 254 -23.49 -10.54 7.70
C ALA A 254 -23.53 -11.30 9.04
N ILE A 255 -24.43 -10.92 9.96
CA ILE A 255 -24.65 -11.65 11.20
C ILE A 255 -25.55 -12.88 11.00
N ALA A 256 -26.59 -12.81 10.18
CA ALA A 256 -27.54 -13.92 10.05
C ALA A 256 -27.01 -15.11 9.26
N GLU A 257 -26.17 -14.84 8.25
CA GLU A 257 -25.67 -15.85 7.31
C GLU A 257 -24.14 -16.02 7.44
N TYR A 258 -23.58 -15.74 8.62
CA TYR A 258 -22.12 -15.77 8.83
C TYR A 258 -21.51 -17.15 8.54
N ALA A 259 -22.23 -18.23 8.79
CA ALA A 259 -21.77 -19.59 8.57
C ALA A 259 -21.59 -19.90 7.07
N GLU A 260 -22.53 -19.47 6.25
CA GLU A 260 -22.46 -19.60 4.79
C GLU A 260 -21.29 -18.76 4.23
N GLN A 261 -21.20 -17.49 4.64
CA GLN A 261 -20.13 -16.58 4.22
C GLN A 261 -18.75 -17.12 4.61
N SER A 262 -18.57 -17.54 5.87
CA SER A 262 -17.28 -18.06 6.33
C SER A 262 -16.90 -19.37 5.64
N THR A 263 -17.86 -20.24 5.35
CA THR A 263 -17.63 -21.47 4.58
C THR A 263 -17.14 -21.14 3.16
N ALA A 264 -17.87 -20.29 2.44
CA ALA A 264 -17.49 -19.88 1.08
C ALA A 264 -16.10 -19.22 1.04
N LEU A 265 -15.79 -18.37 2.02
CA LEU A 265 -14.48 -17.74 2.13
C LEU A 265 -13.36 -18.74 2.44
N VAL A 266 -13.60 -19.72 3.32
CA VAL A 266 -12.61 -20.77 3.64
C VAL A 266 -12.36 -21.64 2.42
N GLU A 267 -13.40 -22.05 1.71
CA GLU A 267 -13.29 -22.85 0.49
C GLU A 267 -12.53 -22.10 -0.60
N ARG A 268 -12.88 -20.83 -0.86
CA ARG A 268 -12.15 -19.98 -1.81
C ARG A 268 -10.70 -19.76 -1.40
N SER A 269 -10.42 -19.60 -0.11
CA SER A 269 -9.04 -19.46 0.38
C SER A 269 -8.25 -20.75 0.21
N ALA A 270 -8.88 -21.92 0.41
CA ALA A 270 -8.25 -23.20 0.19
C ALA A 270 -7.95 -23.44 -1.30
N GLU A 271 -8.87 -23.09 -2.19
CA GLU A 271 -8.66 -23.15 -3.64
C GLU A 271 -7.52 -22.22 -4.09
N LEU A 272 -7.44 -21.01 -3.54
CA LEU A 272 -6.32 -20.10 -3.80
C LEU A 272 -5.00 -20.73 -3.38
N GLU A 273 -4.90 -21.25 -2.15
CA GLU A 273 -3.67 -21.87 -1.59
C GLU A 273 -3.16 -23.10 -2.37
N GLU A 274 -3.92 -23.66 -3.31
CA GLU A 274 -3.40 -24.66 -4.24
C GLU A 274 -2.34 -24.10 -5.20
N THR A 275 -2.36 -22.79 -5.48
CA THR A 275 -1.46 -22.14 -6.46
C THR A 275 -0.89 -20.81 -5.97
N TYR A 276 -1.64 -20.07 -5.16
CA TYR A 276 -1.38 -18.70 -4.72
C TYR A 276 -1.60 -18.53 -3.23
N HIS A 277 -0.83 -17.65 -2.60
CA HIS A 277 -1.04 -17.33 -1.18
C HIS A 277 -2.39 -16.60 -0.96
N ALA A 278 -3.17 -17.03 0.04
CA ALA A 278 -4.36 -16.33 0.49
C ALA A 278 -3.98 -15.14 1.39
N GLN A 279 -4.27 -13.93 0.92
CA GLN A 279 -3.83 -12.68 1.54
C GLN A 279 -4.42 -12.42 2.94
N VAL A 280 -5.67 -12.83 3.16
CA VAL A 280 -6.42 -12.53 4.40
C VAL A 280 -6.81 -13.82 5.11
N LYS A 281 -6.54 -13.87 6.41
CA LYS A 281 -7.02 -14.96 7.27
C LYS A 281 -8.51 -14.79 7.57
N VAL A 282 -9.33 -15.71 7.03
CA VAL A 282 -10.79 -15.76 7.23
C VAL A 282 -11.17 -15.80 8.71
N LYS A 283 -12.24 -15.09 9.05
CA LYS A 283 -12.87 -15.07 10.38
C LYS A 283 -14.29 -15.65 10.28
N PRO A 284 -14.84 -16.20 11.37
CA PRO A 284 -16.22 -16.68 11.35
C PRO A 284 -17.24 -15.59 11.01
N ILE A 285 -17.05 -14.38 11.56
CA ILE A 285 -17.89 -13.22 11.29
C ILE A 285 -16.98 -12.08 10.84
N ASN A 286 -17.36 -11.44 9.73
CA ASN A 286 -16.57 -10.40 9.08
C ASN A 286 -16.89 -8.98 9.59
N MET A 287 -17.20 -8.85 10.88
CA MET A 287 -17.65 -7.61 11.51
C MET A 287 -16.97 -7.37 12.85
N PHE A 288 -16.78 -6.08 13.15
CA PHE A 288 -16.37 -5.58 14.45
C PHE A 288 -17.50 -4.81 15.10
N TYR A 289 -17.42 -4.73 16.42
CA TYR A 289 -18.27 -3.91 17.27
C TYR A 289 -17.41 -2.95 18.08
N VAL A 290 -17.83 -1.68 18.16
CA VAL A 290 -17.19 -0.63 18.92
C VAL A 290 -17.85 -0.52 20.31
N ASP A 291 -17.08 -0.81 21.35
CA ASP A 291 -17.50 -0.81 22.75
C ASP A 291 -16.60 0.11 23.56
N GLU A 292 -17.14 1.21 24.11
CA GLU A 292 -16.39 2.20 24.90
C GLU A 292 -15.12 2.71 24.19
N ASN A 293 -15.24 2.94 22.88
CA ASN A 293 -14.19 3.32 21.92
C ASN A 293 -13.27 2.17 21.48
N GLU A 294 -13.32 0.98 22.07
CA GLU A 294 -12.51 -0.14 21.58
C GLU A 294 -13.21 -0.89 20.46
N ARG A 295 -12.49 -1.17 19.37
CA ARG A 295 -12.99 -1.99 18.26
C ARG A 295 -12.63 -3.45 18.50
N ALA A 296 -13.64 -4.31 18.63
CA ALA A 296 -13.45 -5.75 18.90
C ALA A 296 -14.17 -6.63 17.87
N LEU A 297 -13.52 -7.71 17.45
CA LEU A 297 -14.08 -8.67 16.49
C LEU A 297 -15.26 -9.39 17.12
N ILE A 298 -16.34 -9.56 16.34
CA ILE A 298 -17.50 -10.36 16.75
C ILE A 298 -17.19 -11.83 16.44
N GLU A 299 -17.41 -12.73 17.39
CA GLU A 299 -17.17 -14.17 17.22
C GLU A 299 -18.37 -14.98 17.74
N PRO A 300 -18.74 -16.09 17.08
CA PRO A 300 -19.71 -17.03 17.63
C PRO A 300 -19.12 -17.79 18.82
N THR A 301 -19.99 -18.25 19.72
CA THR A 301 -19.65 -19.16 20.82
C THR A 301 -20.14 -20.58 20.53
N ASP A 302 -19.63 -21.55 21.27
CA ASP A 302 -20.07 -22.95 21.18
C ASP A 302 -21.56 -23.14 21.56
N THR A 303 -22.16 -22.16 22.24
CA THR A 303 -23.57 -22.15 22.66
C THR A 303 -24.51 -21.55 21.60
N GLY A 304 -23.99 -21.01 20.50
CA GLY A 304 -24.76 -20.30 19.47
C GLY A 304 -24.99 -18.81 19.77
N ASP A 305 -24.49 -18.30 20.90
CA ASP A 305 -24.46 -16.87 21.20
C ASP A 305 -23.29 -16.17 20.48
N LEU A 306 -23.25 -14.84 20.55
CA LEU A 306 -22.18 -14.03 19.99
C LEU A 306 -21.39 -13.36 21.12
N ARG A 307 -20.09 -13.15 20.92
CA ARG A 307 -19.22 -12.44 21.87
C ARG A 307 -18.28 -11.49 21.17
N LEU A 308 -17.72 -10.56 21.94
CA LEU A 308 -16.58 -9.77 21.50
C LEU A 308 -15.28 -10.48 21.84
N LYS A 309 -14.40 -10.65 20.85
CA LYS A 309 -13.09 -11.26 21.03
C LYS A 309 -12.32 -10.56 22.14
N GLY A 310 -11.81 -11.32 23.11
CA GLY A 310 -11.05 -10.80 24.24
C GLY A 310 -11.88 -10.13 25.35
N LYS A 311 -13.21 -10.03 25.21
CA LYS A 311 -14.09 -9.43 26.23
C LYS A 311 -15.06 -10.46 26.83
N ARG A 312 -15.59 -10.14 28.02
CA ARG A 312 -16.64 -10.93 28.68
C ARG A 312 -18.05 -10.64 28.14
N LYS A 313 -18.19 -9.61 27.31
CA LYS A 313 -19.46 -9.18 26.74
C LYS A 313 -19.98 -10.21 25.74
N LYS A 314 -21.22 -10.66 25.97
CA LYS A 314 -21.95 -11.59 25.11
C LYS A 314 -23.26 -10.96 24.67
N PHE A 315 -23.76 -11.41 23.54
CA PHE A 315 -25.03 -11.02 22.96
C PHE A 315 -25.78 -12.28 22.56
N SER A 316 -27.09 -12.30 22.79
CA SER A 316 -27.92 -13.19 22.00
C SER A 316 -27.93 -12.71 20.54
N PHE A 317 -28.26 -13.61 19.63
CA PHE A 317 -28.39 -13.28 18.22
C PHE A 317 -29.42 -12.17 17.98
N GLU A 318 -30.59 -12.25 18.62
CA GLU A 318 -31.66 -11.24 18.54
C GLU A 318 -31.22 -9.89 19.10
N ASP A 319 -30.50 -9.87 20.23
CA ASP A 319 -30.00 -8.62 20.81
C ASP A 319 -29.01 -7.90 19.89
N LEU A 320 -28.16 -8.64 19.19
CA LEU A 320 -27.20 -8.04 18.26
C LEU A 320 -27.90 -7.50 17.01
N LEU A 321 -28.88 -8.22 16.47
CA LEU A 321 -29.70 -7.72 15.36
C LEU A 321 -30.50 -6.47 15.72
N ASN A 322 -31.02 -6.41 16.95
CA ASN A 322 -31.68 -5.21 17.47
C ASN A 322 -30.67 -4.05 17.61
N GLN A 323 -29.45 -4.30 18.07
CA GLN A 323 -28.41 -3.26 18.13
C GLN A 323 -27.99 -2.76 16.75
N ILE A 324 -27.96 -3.62 15.73
CA ILE A 324 -27.73 -3.20 14.34
C ILE A 324 -28.85 -2.27 13.88
N GLU A 325 -30.11 -2.59 14.21
CA GLU A 325 -31.26 -1.75 13.82
C GLU A 325 -31.23 -0.36 14.48
N PHE A 326 -30.92 -0.30 15.78
CA PHE A 326 -31.05 0.94 16.55
C PHE A 326 -29.76 1.75 16.68
N THR A 327 -28.60 1.09 16.64
CA THR A 327 -27.26 1.70 16.80
C THR A 327 -26.23 1.14 15.81
N PRO A 328 -26.50 1.22 14.49
CA PRO A 328 -25.61 0.68 13.45
C PRO A 328 -24.22 1.34 13.45
N GLU A 329 -24.07 2.55 13.99
CA GLU A 329 -22.80 3.26 14.11
C GLU A 329 -21.76 2.55 14.98
N LYS A 330 -22.18 1.58 15.81
CA LYS A 330 -21.26 0.74 16.58
C LYS A 330 -20.66 -0.39 15.77
N PHE A 331 -21.09 -0.61 14.53
CA PHE A 331 -20.65 -1.73 13.70
C PHE A 331 -19.74 -1.27 12.57
N SER A 332 -18.71 -2.05 12.30
CA SER A 332 -17.81 -1.81 11.17
C SER A 332 -17.42 -3.13 10.49
N PRO A 333 -17.28 -3.13 9.16
CA PRO A 333 -16.85 -4.33 8.44
C PRO A 333 -15.35 -4.59 8.67
N ASN A 334 -14.92 -5.84 8.52
CA ASN A 334 -13.50 -6.13 8.32
C ASN A 334 -13.11 -5.94 6.84
N VAL A 335 -11.85 -6.23 6.51
CA VAL A 335 -11.32 -6.11 5.15
C VAL A 335 -12.11 -6.88 4.08
N LEU A 336 -12.75 -8.01 4.42
CA LEU A 336 -13.51 -8.84 3.47
C LEU A 336 -14.95 -8.34 3.28
N LEU A 337 -15.59 -7.80 4.31
CA LEU A 337 -16.95 -7.25 4.21
C LEU A 337 -16.97 -5.78 3.73
N ARG A 338 -15.86 -5.05 3.88
CA ARG A 338 -15.77 -3.63 3.51
C ARG A 338 -16.08 -3.37 2.03
N PRO A 339 -15.60 -4.17 1.06
CA PRO A 339 -16.00 -4.03 -0.36
C PRO A 339 -17.51 -4.19 -0.57
N ILE A 340 -18.13 -5.16 0.10
CA ILE A 340 -19.58 -5.40 0.03
C ILE A 340 -20.35 -4.19 0.57
N CYS A 341 -19.93 -3.61 1.70
CA CYS A 341 -20.54 -2.38 2.22
C CYS A 341 -20.40 -1.21 1.24
N GLN A 342 -19.22 -1.03 0.65
CA GLN A 342 -18.97 0.01 -0.34
C GLN A 342 -19.89 -0.13 -1.56
N ASP A 343 -19.96 -1.33 -2.14
CA ASP A 343 -20.67 -1.56 -3.40
C ASP A 343 -22.18 -1.72 -3.21
N TYR A 344 -22.62 -1.94 -1.96
CA TYR A 344 -24.00 -1.74 -1.56
C TYR A 344 -24.36 -0.25 -1.60
N LEU A 345 -23.53 0.61 -1.02
CA LEU A 345 -23.76 2.05 -0.98
C LEU A 345 -23.68 2.66 -2.40
N PHE A 346 -22.62 2.36 -3.15
CA PHE A 346 -22.33 2.95 -4.44
C PHE A 346 -22.58 1.98 -5.60
N SER A 347 -23.09 2.49 -6.73
CA SER A 347 -23.06 1.76 -8.01
C SER A 347 -21.63 1.72 -8.55
N THR A 348 -20.77 0.92 -7.93
CA THR A 348 -19.34 0.86 -8.24
C THR A 348 -19.09 0.10 -9.54
N GLY A 349 -18.52 0.78 -10.54
CA GLY A 349 -18.06 0.13 -11.76
C GLY A 349 -16.63 -0.37 -11.66
N PHE A 350 -15.79 0.39 -10.94
CA PHE A 350 -14.38 0.07 -10.76
C PHE A 350 -13.96 0.29 -9.32
N TYR A 351 -13.21 -0.67 -8.79
CA TYR A 351 -12.43 -0.49 -7.58
C TYR A 351 -10.95 -0.36 -7.95
N ILE A 352 -10.33 0.77 -7.62
CA ILE A 352 -8.92 1.03 -7.87
C ILE A 352 -8.09 0.50 -6.70
N GLY A 353 -7.36 -0.59 -6.92
CA GLY A 353 -6.58 -1.29 -5.89
C GLY A 353 -5.09 -1.42 -6.22
N GLY A 354 -4.25 -1.48 -5.19
CA GLY A 354 -2.86 -1.91 -5.28
C GLY A 354 -2.70 -3.43 -5.20
N PRO A 355 -1.44 -3.94 -5.21
CA PRO A 355 -1.16 -5.38 -5.25
C PRO A 355 -1.85 -6.19 -4.14
N GLY A 356 -1.73 -5.74 -2.88
CA GLY A 356 -2.37 -6.43 -1.76
C GLY A 356 -3.90 -6.37 -1.80
N GLU A 357 -4.47 -5.29 -2.36
CA GLU A 357 -5.92 -5.16 -2.54
C GLU A 357 -6.41 -6.15 -3.60
N ILE A 358 -5.76 -6.18 -4.77
CA ILE A 358 -6.05 -7.15 -5.84
C ILE A 358 -5.99 -8.59 -5.30
N SER A 359 -4.97 -8.93 -4.50
CA SER A 359 -4.84 -10.26 -3.94
C SER A 359 -6.00 -10.64 -3.00
N TYR A 360 -6.45 -9.75 -2.10
CA TYR A 360 -7.56 -10.11 -1.22
C TYR A 360 -8.91 -10.11 -1.95
N PHE A 361 -9.07 -9.35 -3.04
CA PHE A 361 -10.32 -9.34 -3.81
C PHE A 361 -10.63 -10.72 -4.43
N ALA A 362 -9.61 -11.52 -4.78
CA ALA A 362 -9.77 -12.91 -5.18
C ALA A 362 -10.51 -13.76 -4.12
N GLN A 363 -10.31 -13.44 -2.83
CA GLN A 363 -11.02 -14.09 -1.72
C GLN A 363 -12.42 -13.52 -1.49
N VAL A 364 -12.65 -12.24 -1.80
CA VAL A 364 -13.95 -11.55 -1.54
C VAL A 364 -15.03 -11.97 -2.53
N ASN A 365 -14.65 -12.37 -3.75
CA ASN A 365 -15.56 -12.65 -4.86
C ASN A 365 -16.84 -13.45 -4.49
N PRO A 366 -16.80 -14.57 -3.72
CA PRO A 366 -18.01 -15.30 -3.34
C PRO A 366 -19.03 -14.49 -2.52
N LEU A 367 -18.57 -13.46 -1.79
CA LEU A 367 -19.47 -12.61 -1.01
C LEU A 367 -20.37 -11.76 -1.91
N TYR A 368 -19.96 -11.39 -3.13
CA TYR A 368 -20.82 -10.62 -4.03
C TYR A 368 -22.09 -11.38 -4.40
N GLU A 369 -21.98 -12.69 -4.67
CA GLU A 369 -23.13 -13.55 -4.92
C GLU A 369 -24.01 -13.70 -3.68
N ILE A 370 -23.41 -13.98 -2.51
CA ILE A 370 -24.16 -14.13 -1.25
C ILE A 370 -24.95 -12.86 -0.94
N PHE A 371 -24.36 -11.68 -1.12
CA PHE A 371 -25.02 -10.41 -0.81
C PHE A 371 -25.90 -9.86 -1.94
N ASP A 372 -25.97 -10.52 -3.09
CA ASP A 372 -26.66 -10.06 -4.31
C ASP A 372 -26.21 -8.66 -4.74
N ILE A 373 -24.90 -8.45 -4.76
CA ILE A 373 -24.26 -7.20 -5.17
C ILE A 373 -23.45 -7.45 -6.43
N GLU A 374 -23.57 -6.54 -7.39
CA GLU A 374 -22.74 -6.61 -8.58
C GLU A 374 -21.28 -6.28 -8.26
N GLU A 375 -20.40 -7.24 -8.51
CA GLU A 375 -18.95 -7.07 -8.35
C GLU A 375 -18.40 -5.99 -9.31
N PRO A 376 -17.56 -5.05 -8.86
CA PRO A 376 -16.89 -4.10 -9.74
C PRO A 376 -15.70 -4.72 -10.48
N PHE A 377 -15.24 -4.07 -11.55
CA PHE A 377 -13.91 -4.39 -12.09
C PHE A 377 -12.82 -3.97 -11.10
N ILE A 378 -11.85 -4.86 -10.82
CA ILE A 378 -10.71 -4.52 -9.95
C ILE A 378 -9.60 -3.91 -10.81
N TYR A 379 -9.52 -2.60 -10.84
CA TYR A 379 -8.59 -1.88 -11.70
C TYR A 379 -7.27 -1.63 -10.95
N PRO A 380 -6.11 -2.06 -11.48
CA PRO A 380 -4.84 -1.77 -10.84
C PRO A 380 -4.58 -0.27 -10.80
N ARG A 381 -4.25 0.27 -9.62
CA ARG A 381 -3.74 1.64 -9.53
C ARG A 381 -2.45 1.77 -10.32
N SER A 382 -2.19 2.98 -10.81
CA SER A 382 -0.89 3.30 -11.38
C SER A 382 0.21 3.11 -10.32
N SER A 383 1.37 2.63 -10.76
CA SER A 383 2.57 2.47 -9.94
C SER A 383 3.73 3.20 -10.59
N ALA A 384 4.48 3.98 -9.82
CA ALA A 384 5.54 4.79 -10.38
C ALA A 384 6.71 5.03 -9.42
N THR A 385 7.89 5.29 -9.99
CA THR A 385 9.05 5.85 -9.32
C THR A 385 9.42 7.16 -10.00
N ILE A 386 9.50 8.22 -9.21
CA ILE A 386 9.94 9.55 -9.64
C ILE A 386 11.47 9.60 -9.59
N VAL A 387 12.07 10.01 -10.70
CA VAL A 387 13.52 10.04 -10.88
C VAL A 387 13.98 11.44 -11.19
N GLU A 388 14.73 12.01 -10.25
CA GLU A 388 15.30 13.35 -10.39
C GLU A 388 16.53 13.32 -11.31
N GLN A 389 16.75 14.40 -12.07
CA GLN A 389 17.90 14.53 -12.98
C GLN A 389 19.25 14.09 -12.36
N GLY A 390 19.53 14.45 -11.11
CA GLY A 390 20.76 14.08 -10.41
C GLY A 390 20.92 12.57 -10.18
N VAL A 391 19.81 11.85 -10.02
CA VAL A 391 19.79 10.38 -9.91
C VAL A 391 20.17 9.76 -11.25
N ASN A 392 19.58 10.25 -12.36
CA ASN A 392 19.89 9.77 -13.71
C ASN A 392 21.36 9.95 -14.09
N GLN A 393 21.98 11.06 -13.67
CA GLN A 393 23.40 11.29 -13.89
C GLN A 393 24.28 10.25 -13.18
N VAL A 394 23.93 9.87 -11.94
CA VAL A 394 24.68 8.86 -11.17
C VAL A 394 24.51 7.47 -11.78
N LEU A 395 23.29 7.09 -12.14
CA LEU A 395 23.02 5.80 -12.81
C LEU A 395 23.82 5.68 -14.11
N SER A 396 23.74 6.71 -14.95
CA SER A 396 24.46 6.76 -16.25
C SER A 396 25.98 6.69 -16.07
N LYS A 397 26.53 7.44 -15.09
CA LYS A 397 27.96 7.44 -14.77
C LYS A 397 28.48 6.04 -14.41
N HIS A 398 27.66 5.24 -13.75
CA HIS A 398 28.01 3.90 -13.29
C HIS A 398 27.44 2.78 -14.18
N SER A 399 26.83 3.13 -15.32
CA SER A 399 26.20 2.18 -16.25
C SER A 399 25.19 1.23 -15.56
N PHE A 400 24.45 1.76 -14.59
CA PHE A 400 23.33 1.06 -13.96
C PHE A 400 22.02 1.40 -14.68
N THR A 401 21.18 0.39 -14.82
CA THR A 401 19.78 0.52 -15.20
C THR A 401 18.91 0.71 -13.96
N TYR A 402 17.63 1.08 -14.12
CA TYR A 402 16.71 1.17 -12.99
C TYR A 402 16.46 -0.17 -12.32
N THR A 403 16.35 -1.25 -13.11
CA THR A 403 16.15 -2.61 -12.59
C THR A 403 17.33 -3.11 -11.77
N ASP A 404 18.54 -2.64 -12.06
CA ASP A 404 19.71 -2.98 -11.25
C ASP A 404 19.56 -2.51 -9.80
N ILE A 405 18.83 -1.43 -9.55
CA ILE A 405 18.68 -0.83 -8.21
C ILE A 405 17.84 -1.70 -7.27
N PHE A 406 17.06 -2.62 -7.82
CA PHE A 406 16.27 -3.58 -7.04
C PHE A 406 17.12 -4.72 -6.47
N SER A 407 18.37 -4.86 -6.90
CA SER A 407 19.33 -5.77 -6.28
C SER A 407 19.68 -5.36 -4.84
N GLU A 408 20.26 -6.32 -4.12
CA GLU A 408 20.87 -6.07 -2.82
C GLU A 408 21.98 -5.01 -2.90
N GLU A 409 22.08 -4.14 -1.89
CA GLU A 409 23.04 -3.02 -1.89
C GLU A 409 24.49 -3.52 -2.05
N GLU A 410 24.82 -4.63 -1.41
CA GLU A 410 26.15 -5.25 -1.50
C GLU A 410 26.49 -5.73 -2.92
N GLU A 411 25.49 -6.09 -3.73
CA GLU A 411 25.68 -6.43 -5.14
C GLU A 411 26.04 -5.20 -5.97
N LEU A 412 25.32 -4.08 -5.76
CA LEU A 412 25.62 -2.80 -6.42
C LEU A 412 27.04 -2.32 -6.09
N ILE A 413 27.42 -2.40 -4.81
CA ILE A 413 28.77 -2.04 -4.34
C ILE A 413 29.83 -2.92 -5.03
N ARG A 414 29.61 -4.24 -5.09
CA ARG A 414 30.52 -5.17 -5.77
C ARG A 414 30.67 -4.84 -7.25
N ARG A 415 29.58 -4.50 -7.94
CA ARG A 415 29.62 -4.09 -9.36
C ARG A 415 30.45 -2.82 -9.57
N ILE A 416 30.29 -1.81 -8.71
CA ILE A 416 31.11 -0.59 -8.78
C ILE A 416 32.59 -0.88 -8.58
N VAL A 417 32.94 -1.65 -7.55
CA VAL A 417 34.33 -1.99 -7.25
C VAL A 417 34.94 -2.79 -8.40
N LYS A 418 34.23 -3.80 -8.91
CA LYS A 418 34.68 -4.66 -10.01
C LYS A 418 34.86 -3.89 -11.33
N ALA A 419 33.95 -2.98 -11.67
CA ALA A 419 34.06 -2.17 -12.88
C ALA A 419 35.21 -1.15 -12.81
N SER A 420 35.60 -0.73 -11.61
CA SER A 420 36.60 0.31 -11.39
C SER A 420 37.98 -0.24 -11.01
N SER A 421 38.09 -1.52 -10.66
CA SER A 421 39.35 -2.17 -10.29
C SER A 421 40.07 -2.72 -11.52
N GLU A 422 41.33 -2.33 -11.68
CA GLU A 422 42.21 -2.86 -12.72
C GLU A 422 42.75 -4.26 -12.37
N LEU A 423 42.67 -4.66 -11.10
CA LEU A 423 43.20 -5.92 -10.59
C LEU A 423 42.05 -6.89 -10.31
N ASN A 424 42.02 -8.02 -11.01
CA ASN A 424 41.06 -9.10 -10.73
C ASN A 424 41.50 -9.90 -9.48
N LEU A 425 41.40 -9.26 -8.31
CA LEU A 425 41.80 -9.84 -7.03
C LEU A 425 40.99 -11.10 -6.71
N ASP A 426 39.71 -11.14 -7.06
CA ASP A 426 38.87 -12.32 -6.87
C ASP A 426 39.42 -13.56 -7.59
N ALA A 427 39.80 -13.42 -8.87
CA ALA A 427 40.41 -14.51 -9.63
C ALA A 427 41.79 -14.90 -9.07
N LEU A 428 42.57 -13.91 -8.59
CA LEU A 428 43.86 -14.17 -7.97
C LEU A 428 43.71 -15.00 -6.69
N PHE A 429 42.84 -14.59 -5.76
CA PHE A 429 42.59 -15.32 -4.52
C PHE A 429 41.97 -16.70 -4.77
N ALA A 430 41.05 -16.82 -5.73
CA ALA A 430 40.48 -18.12 -6.12
C ALA A 430 41.56 -19.08 -6.62
N LYS A 431 42.43 -18.61 -7.53
CA LYS A 431 43.56 -19.39 -8.02
C LYS A 431 44.53 -19.78 -6.90
N SER A 432 44.84 -18.85 -6.00
CA SER A 432 45.72 -19.13 -4.85
C SER A 432 45.12 -20.19 -3.91
N ASN A 433 43.81 -20.15 -3.64
CA ASN A 433 43.14 -21.18 -2.83
C ASN A 433 43.18 -22.56 -3.51
N GLU A 434 42.99 -22.63 -4.84
CA GLU A 434 43.14 -23.89 -5.58
C GLU A 434 44.58 -24.45 -5.51
N GLU A 435 45.59 -23.59 -5.64
CA GLU A 435 47.00 -23.99 -5.55
C GLU A 435 47.36 -24.49 -4.14
N VAL A 436 46.92 -23.78 -3.09
CA VAL A 436 47.09 -24.22 -1.70
C VAL A 436 46.40 -25.57 -1.47
N THR A 437 45.17 -25.72 -1.94
CA THR A 437 44.43 -26.98 -1.81
C THR A 437 45.20 -28.15 -2.43
N LYS A 438 45.70 -27.99 -3.66
CA LYS A 438 46.49 -29.03 -4.34
C LYS A 438 47.75 -29.41 -3.55
N ILE A 439 48.49 -28.43 -3.05
CA ILE A 439 49.71 -28.66 -2.25
C ILE A 439 49.38 -29.47 -0.99
N PHE A 440 48.32 -29.11 -0.27
CA PHE A 440 47.96 -29.78 0.97
C PHE A 440 47.35 -31.17 0.76
N VAL A 441 46.64 -31.40 -0.35
CA VAL A 441 46.20 -32.75 -0.73
C VAL A 441 47.41 -33.66 -0.94
N GLU A 442 48.41 -33.22 -1.71
CA GLU A 442 49.62 -34.02 -1.97
C GLU A 442 50.43 -34.29 -0.68
N ILE A 443 50.54 -33.30 0.21
CA ILE A 443 51.19 -33.46 1.52
C ILE A 443 50.42 -34.45 2.39
N SER A 444 49.09 -34.32 2.47
CA SER A 444 48.22 -35.17 3.30
C SER A 444 48.28 -36.63 2.85
N GLU A 445 48.23 -36.90 1.53
CA GLU A 445 48.37 -38.24 0.97
C GLU A 445 49.69 -38.91 1.39
N LYS A 446 50.81 -38.19 1.30
CA LYS A 446 52.13 -38.73 1.67
C LYS A 446 52.30 -38.90 3.18
N LEU A 447 51.78 -37.98 3.99
CA LEU A 447 51.87 -38.06 5.46
C LEU A 447 50.99 -39.16 6.04
N THR A 448 49.83 -39.42 5.44
CA THR A 448 48.91 -40.49 5.87
C THR A 448 49.55 -41.88 5.71
N LEU A 449 50.45 -42.06 4.73
CA LEU A 449 51.23 -43.29 4.56
C LEU A 449 52.27 -43.49 5.69
N VAL A 450 52.68 -42.43 6.37
CA VAL A 450 53.63 -42.48 7.49
C VAL A 450 52.87 -42.69 8.81
N ASP A 451 51.89 -41.82 9.09
CA ASP A 451 51.04 -41.90 10.28
C ASP A 451 49.73 -41.14 10.04
N LYS A 452 48.60 -41.77 10.37
CA LYS A 452 47.26 -41.19 10.15
C LYS A 452 47.05 -39.86 10.89
N THR A 453 47.62 -39.70 12.09
CA THR A 453 47.50 -38.47 12.89
C THR A 453 48.25 -37.29 12.27
N LEU A 454 49.28 -37.56 11.45
CA LEU A 454 49.97 -36.53 10.67
C LEU A 454 49.16 -36.04 9.47
N GLY A 455 48.32 -36.91 8.88
CA GLY A 455 47.33 -36.53 7.87
C GLY A 455 46.31 -35.53 8.42
N ASP A 456 45.75 -35.81 9.61
CA ASP A 456 44.81 -34.92 10.30
C ASP A 456 45.44 -33.56 10.65
N LEU A 457 46.72 -33.54 11.01
CA LEU A 457 47.48 -32.30 11.27
C LEU A 457 47.66 -31.47 9.97
N SER A 458 47.87 -32.13 8.83
CA SER A 458 47.99 -31.48 7.53
C SER A 458 46.71 -30.76 7.12
N GLU A 459 45.55 -31.41 7.28
CA GLU A 459 44.25 -30.81 6.97
C GLU A 459 43.95 -29.61 7.88
N LYS A 460 44.28 -29.70 9.18
CA LYS A 460 44.16 -28.55 10.10
C LYS A 460 45.04 -27.37 9.69
N SER A 461 46.25 -27.64 9.21
CA SER A 461 47.16 -26.60 8.70
C SER A 461 46.62 -25.95 7.42
N LYS A 462 46.06 -26.74 6.50
CA LYS A 462 45.39 -26.26 5.29
C LYS A 462 44.26 -25.29 5.63
N GLN A 463 43.34 -25.71 6.50
CA GLN A 463 42.22 -24.88 6.94
C GLN A 463 42.68 -23.54 7.53
N LYS A 464 43.78 -23.53 8.29
CA LYS A 464 44.33 -22.29 8.87
C LYS A 464 44.90 -21.35 7.80
N ILE A 465 45.49 -21.89 6.74
CA ILE A 465 45.99 -21.09 5.61
C ILE A 465 44.83 -20.56 4.77
N GLU A 466 43.81 -21.38 4.49
CA GLU A 466 42.58 -20.94 3.81
C GLU A 466 41.91 -19.78 4.57
N GLN A 467 41.74 -19.90 5.90
CA GLN A 467 41.25 -18.82 6.75
C GLN A 467 42.11 -17.54 6.67
N THR A 468 43.43 -17.69 6.53
CA THR A 468 44.34 -16.55 6.40
C THR A 468 44.19 -15.87 5.02
N LEU A 469 44.04 -16.66 3.96
CA LEU A 469 43.79 -16.15 2.61
C LEU A 469 42.43 -15.45 2.52
N ASP A 470 41.40 -16.00 3.15
CA ASP A 470 40.07 -15.39 3.24
C ASP A 470 40.11 -14.06 4.02
N TYR A 471 40.87 -14.01 5.12
CA TYR A 471 41.10 -12.77 5.86
C TYR A 471 41.82 -11.71 5.01
N LEU A 472 42.85 -12.08 4.25
CA LEU A 472 43.54 -11.17 3.34
C LEU A 472 42.61 -10.69 2.22
N LYS A 473 41.82 -11.59 1.64
CA LYS A 473 40.80 -11.26 0.62
C LYS A 473 39.80 -10.24 1.16
N SER A 474 39.31 -10.44 2.38
CA SER A 474 38.43 -9.50 3.09
C SER A 474 39.09 -8.12 3.25
N LYS A 475 40.34 -8.06 3.73
CA LYS A 475 41.09 -6.80 3.87
C LYS A 475 41.37 -6.08 2.55
N SER A 476 41.62 -6.83 1.49
CA SER A 476 41.76 -6.27 0.14
C SER A 476 40.44 -5.66 -0.33
N SER A 477 39.32 -6.37 -0.17
CA SER A 477 37.99 -5.85 -0.49
C SER A 477 37.67 -4.56 0.28
N ASP A 478 37.97 -4.52 1.58
CA ASP A 478 37.80 -3.32 2.42
C ASP A 478 38.66 -2.14 1.93
N ALA A 479 39.87 -2.40 1.42
CA ALA A 479 40.74 -1.36 0.87
C ALA A 479 40.21 -0.83 -0.47
N GLU A 480 39.69 -1.71 -1.35
CA GLU A 480 39.06 -1.29 -2.59
C GLU A 480 37.79 -0.47 -2.35
N LYS A 481 36.93 -0.91 -1.42
CA LYS A 481 35.73 -0.15 -1.02
C LYS A 481 36.09 1.26 -0.54
N ARG A 482 37.15 1.41 0.26
CA ARG A 482 37.64 2.72 0.71
C ARG A 482 38.12 3.59 -0.45
N LYS A 483 38.75 3.02 -1.48
CA LYS A 483 39.17 3.75 -2.68
C LYS A 483 37.97 4.31 -3.46
N TYR A 484 36.86 3.58 -3.51
CA TYR A 484 35.64 3.94 -4.26
C TYR A 484 34.49 4.45 -3.38
N GLU A 485 34.79 4.88 -2.15
CA GLU A 485 33.79 5.30 -1.14
C GLU A 485 32.82 6.37 -1.66
N THR A 486 33.31 7.32 -2.46
CA THR A 486 32.46 8.37 -3.04
C THR A 486 31.41 7.79 -3.99
N SER A 487 31.79 6.85 -4.86
CA SER A 487 30.88 6.19 -5.80
C SER A 487 29.91 5.25 -5.08
N ILE A 488 30.40 4.54 -4.06
CA ILE A 488 29.56 3.72 -3.19
C ILE A 488 28.49 4.60 -2.51
N ARG A 489 28.90 5.72 -1.90
CA ARG A 489 27.97 6.66 -1.29
C ARG A 489 26.98 7.25 -2.30
N GLN A 490 27.41 7.52 -3.54
CA GLN A 490 26.51 8.00 -4.59
C GLN A 490 25.44 6.96 -4.94
N ILE A 491 25.80 5.68 -5.11
CA ILE A 491 24.83 4.63 -5.44
C ILE A 491 23.90 4.31 -4.27
N THR A 492 24.40 4.30 -3.03
CA THR A 492 23.57 4.09 -1.84
C THR A 492 22.50 5.17 -1.73
N LYS A 493 22.86 6.43 -2.01
CA LYS A 493 21.89 7.53 -2.06
C LYS A 493 20.84 7.35 -3.16
N VAL A 494 21.26 6.90 -4.35
CA VAL A 494 20.31 6.59 -5.44
C VAL A 494 19.37 5.47 -5.05
N ARG A 495 19.88 4.40 -4.45
CA ARG A 495 19.06 3.29 -3.96
C ARG A 495 18.07 3.75 -2.89
N ASN A 496 18.48 4.59 -1.95
CA ASN A 496 17.55 5.14 -0.95
C ASN A 496 16.45 6.02 -1.57
N ILE A 497 16.73 6.67 -2.72
CA ILE A 497 15.71 7.46 -3.41
C ILE A 497 14.74 6.56 -4.18
N LEU A 498 15.24 5.57 -4.93
CA LEU A 498 14.43 4.77 -5.86
C LEU A 498 13.84 3.51 -5.25
N PHE A 499 14.56 2.89 -4.31
CA PHE A 499 14.20 1.63 -3.66
C PHE A 499 14.52 1.64 -2.14
N PRO A 500 14.00 2.64 -1.40
CA PRO A 500 14.20 2.76 0.05
C PRO A 500 13.80 1.49 0.79
N ASN A 501 14.59 1.06 1.78
CA ASN A 501 14.33 -0.13 2.60
C ASN A 501 14.06 -1.44 1.82
N GLY A 502 14.51 -1.53 0.57
CA GLY A 502 14.20 -2.71 -0.26
C GLY A 502 12.73 -2.76 -0.70
N SER A 503 12.07 -1.61 -0.77
CA SER A 503 10.66 -1.43 -1.11
C SER A 503 10.52 -0.33 -2.16
N LEU A 504 9.43 -0.35 -2.92
CA LEU A 504 9.17 0.65 -3.95
C LEU A 504 9.03 2.05 -3.34
N GLN A 505 9.58 3.05 -4.04
CA GLN A 505 9.53 4.46 -3.64
C GLN A 505 8.12 4.91 -3.22
N GLU A 506 7.10 4.49 -3.98
CA GLU A 506 5.71 4.88 -3.75
C GLU A 506 5.11 4.37 -2.42
N ARG A 507 5.72 3.35 -1.82
CA ARG A 507 5.29 2.71 -0.56
C ARG A 507 5.96 3.30 0.67
N GLU A 508 7.17 3.82 0.51
CA GLU A 508 7.96 4.34 1.62
C GLU A 508 7.95 5.86 1.68
N ILE A 509 8.09 6.54 0.53
CA ILE A 509 8.30 7.98 0.51
C ILE A 509 6.95 8.72 0.51
N ASN A 510 6.86 9.71 1.38
CA ASN A 510 5.75 10.65 1.44
C ASN A 510 5.93 11.82 0.45
N PHE A 511 4.83 12.34 -0.07
CA PHE A 511 4.78 13.43 -1.05
C PHE A 511 5.54 14.70 -0.62
N ILE A 512 5.63 14.96 0.69
CA ILE A 512 6.33 16.11 1.29
C ILE A 512 7.76 16.22 0.76
N TYR A 513 8.46 15.10 0.57
CA TYR A 513 9.85 15.12 0.07
C TYR A 513 9.94 15.87 -1.27
N PHE A 514 9.05 15.53 -2.21
CA PHE A 514 9.04 16.11 -3.54
C PHE A 514 8.46 17.52 -3.53
N VAL A 515 7.35 17.77 -2.82
CA VAL A 515 6.76 19.11 -2.73
C VAL A 515 7.70 20.11 -2.07
N ASN A 516 8.51 19.69 -1.10
CA ASN A 516 9.53 20.54 -0.51
C ASN A 516 10.60 20.96 -1.53
N LYS A 517 10.92 20.10 -2.50
CA LYS A 517 11.96 20.38 -3.52
C LYS A 517 11.44 21.11 -4.75
N TYR A 518 10.20 20.84 -5.14
CA TYR A 518 9.64 21.25 -6.43
C TYR A 518 8.37 22.11 -6.32
N GLY A 519 7.93 22.41 -5.09
CA GLY A 519 6.73 23.18 -4.83
C GLY A 519 5.43 22.39 -5.06
N MET A 520 4.30 23.06 -4.84
CA MET A 520 2.96 22.45 -4.96
C MET A 520 2.61 22.03 -6.40
N ASP A 521 3.23 22.65 -7.40
CA ASP A 521 3.02 22.28 -8.81
C ASP A 521 3.51 20.87 -9.13
N PHE A 522 4.36 20.27 -8.28
CA PHE A 522 4.70 18.85 -8.36
C PHE A 522 3.47 17.94 -8.41
N MET A 523 2.43 18.24 -7.64
CA MET A 523 1.20 17.43 -7.64
C MET A 523 0.44 17.52 -8.97
N LYS A 524 0.47 18.69 -9.62
CA LYS A 524 -0.11 18.86 -10.96
C LYS A 524 0.72 18.15 -12.02
N TRP A 525 2.05 18.26 -11.94
CA TRP A 525 2.97 17.53 -12.80
C TRP A 525 2.73 16.01 -12.69
N MET A 526 2.66 15.48 -11.47
CA MET A 526 2.37 14.06 -11.22
C MET A 526 1.04 13.61 -11.83
N HIS A 527 -0.03 14.40 -11.66
CA HIS A 527 -1.33 14.10 -12.27
C HIS A 527 -1.24 14.02 -13.81
N ASN A 528 -0.46 14.90 -14.43
CA ASN A 528 -0.30 14.94 -15.89
C ASN A 528 0.52 13.76 -16.40
N GLU A 529 1.68 13.51 -15.79
CA GLU A 529 2.63 12.48 -16.25
C GLU A 529 2.18 11.04 -15.97
N LEU A 530 1.43 10.80 -14.89
CA LEU A 530 1.05 9.44 -14.49
C LEU A 530 0.06 8.82 -15.48
N GLU A 531 0.47 7.81 -16.23
CA GLU A 531 -0.38 7.09 -17.19
C GLU A 531 -1.24 6.04 -16.46
N ILE A 532 -2.53 5.95 -16.78
CA ILE A 532 -3.46 5.04 -16.07
C ILE A 532 -3.83 3.78 -16.85
N ASN A 533 -3.44 3.72 -18.13
CA ASN A 533 -3.66 2.60 -19.05
C ASN A 533 -2.38 1.81 -19.29
N LYS A 534 -1.35 2.07 -18.47
CA LYS A 534 -0.08 1.33 -18.43
C LYS A 534 -0.01 0.60 -17.10
N PHE A 535 -0.09 -0.72 -17.16
CA PHE A 535 -0.13 -1.58 -15.97
C PHE A 535 1.25 -2.16 -15.62
N GLU A 536 2.30 -1.53 -16.15
CA GLU A 536 3.69 -1.74 -15.75
C GLU A 536 4.10 -0.64 -14.76
N HIS A 537 5.14 -0.85 -13.98
CA HIS A 537 5.68 0.18 -13.11
C HIS A 537 6.33 1.30 -13.93
N GLN A 538 5.93 2.54 -13.71
CA GLN A 538 6.36 3.70 -14.50
C GLN A 538 7.60 4.36 -13.91
N ILE A 539 8.53 4.76 -14.77
CA ILE A 539 9.64 5.63 -14.42
C ILE A 539 9.33 7.02 -14.96
N LEU A 540 9.09 7.96 -14.04
CA LEU A 540 8.74 9.35 -14.34
C LEU A 540 9.96 10.24 -14.05
N GLU A 541 10.55 10.80 -15.10
CA GLU A 541 11.74 11.65 -14.98
C GLU A 541 11.35 13.11 -14.74
N LEU A 542 11.93 13.71 -13.70
CA LEU A 542 11.66 15.07 -13.22
C LEU A 542 12.81 16.04 -13.50
#